data_AF-A0A5J6LGA5-F1
#
_entry.id   AF-A0A5J6LGA5-F1
#
_cell.length_a   1.000
_cell.length_b   1.000
_cell.length_c   1.000
_cell.angle_alpha   90.00
_cell.angle_beta   90.00
_cell.angle_gamma   90.00
#
_symmetry.space_group_name_H-M   'P 1'
#
loop_
_entity.id
_entity.type
_entity.pdbx_description
1 polymer ?
#
loop_
_entity_poly.entity_id
_entity_poly.type
_entity_poly.pdbx_seq_one_letter_code
_entity_poly.pdbx_strand_id
1 'polypeptide(L)'
;MSALQKNIWAIFYFLLIGALFFLGYVSYAKWESIHEKYAAEQVNQVRLVSNAMHALLLSQETSLNILGHQLLKEQDAALLDALLALNPSVVAYGFTDPDGTYLHVNSHFDKTKLPNLRQSPLTQDSFDYTLTQDKMVLGRTYFISGGGRWGIPIRKTIFNGGDNPLGVMTAGLSIEGAFKLFTEELSLGAHNDVMFVRDRDGFVQYHSSAQTTSKAVYASPLPRTFLDGLMEQMNWSNRSGHFN
;
A
#
# COMPACT_ATOMS: atom_id res chain seq x y z
N MET A 1 30.18 -54.66 -43.77
CA MET A 1 28.99 -54.11 -43.09
C MET A 1 28.33 -55.15 -42.17
N SER A 2 29.01 -55.64 -41.12
CA SER A 2 28.47 -56.68 -40.21
C SER A 2 28.67 -56.38 -38.72
N ALA A 3 29.70 -55.60 -38.35
CA ALA A 3 29.87 -55.10 -36.98
C ALA A 3 28.86 -54.00 -36.59
N LEU A 4 28.35 -53.24 -37.57
CA LEU A 4 27.43 -52.13 -37.31
C LEU A 4 26.05 -52.62 -36.84
N GLN A 5 25.53 -53.73 -37.40
CA GLN A 5 24.19 -54.24 -37.09
C GLN A 5 24.06 -54.87 -35.69
N LYS A 6 25.16 -55.35 -35.10
CA LYS A 6 25.14 -56.02 -33.79
C LYS A 6 25.07 -55.05 -32.60
N ASN A 7 25.48 -53.79 -32.80
CA ASN A 7 25.57 -52.76 -31.76
C ASN A 7 24.64 -51.55 -32.00
N ILE A 8 23.71 -51.62 -32.94
CA ILE A 8 22.74 -50.53 -33.21
C ILE A 8 21.96 -50.18 -31.94
N TRP A 9 21.53 -51.18 -31.18
CA TRP A 9 20.83 -50.99 -29.91
C TRP A 9 21.70 -50.29 -28.86
N ALA A 10 23.00 -50.62 -28.77
CA ALA A 10 23.91 -49.96 -27.83
C ALA A 10 24.13 -48.48 -28.18
N ILE A 11 24.30 -48.15 -29.46
CA ILE A 11 24.41 -46.77 -29.95
C ILE A 11 23.10 -46.02 -29.68
N PHE A 12 21.95 -46.66 -29.92
CA PHE A 12 20.64 -46.10 -29.63
C PHE A 12 20.48 -45.75 -28.14
N TYR A 13 20.79 -46.68 -27.23
CA TYR A 13 20.70 -46.41 -25.79
C TYR A 13 21.68 -45.32 -25.33
N PHE A 14 22.89 -45.29 -25.88
CA PHE A 14 23.85 -44.24 -25.57
C PHE A 14 23.35 -42.85 -26.00
N LEU A 15 22.82 -42.73 -27.22
CA LEU A 15 22.22 -41.50 -27.72
C LEU A 15 20.98 -41.10 -26.92
N LEU A 16 20.12 -42.05 -26.56
CA LEU A 16 18.92 -41.81 -25.77
C LEU A 16 19.27 -41.28 -24.38
N ILE A 17 20.23 -41.91 -23.70
CA ILE A 17 20.70 -41.48 -22.38
C ILE A 17 21.35 -40.09 -22.48
N GLY A 18 22.19 -39.86 -23.49
CA GLY A 18 22.79 -38.54 -23.74
C GLY A 18 21.74 -37.45 -23.97
N ALA A 19 20.70 -37.75 -24.76
CA ALA A 19 19.58 -36.84 -25.00
C ALA A 19 18.77 -36.56 -23.72
N LEU A 20 18.52 -37.58 -22.89
CA LEU A 20 17.85 -37.42 -21.60
C LEU A 20 18.67 -36.56 -20.63
N PHE A 21 19.98 -36.77 -20.54
CA PHE A 21 20.87 -35.93 -19.73
C PHE A 21 20.90 -34.50 -20.23
N PHE A 22 21.01 -34.30 -21.54
CA PHE A 22 20.99 -32.97 -22.14
C PHE A 22 19.67 -32.25 -21.88
N LEU A 23 18.54 -32.95 -22.06
CA LEU A 23 17.21 -32.42 -21.77
C LEU A 23 17.07 -32.05 -20.29
N GLY A 24 17.52 -32.93 -19.38
CA GLY A 24 17.48 -32.67 -17.94
C GLY A 24 18.31 -31.46 -17.55
N TYR A 25 19.52 -31.34 -18.09
CA TYR A 25 20.40 -30.19 -17.86
C TYR A 25 19.79 -28.88 -18.37
N VAL A 26 19.31 -28.86 -19.63
CA VAL A 26 18.67 -27.67 -20.21
C VAL A 26 17.40 -27.29 -19.46
N SER A 27 16.59 -28.27 -19.04
CA SER A 27 15.36 -28.01 -18.26
C SER A 27 15.70 -27.42 -16.90
N TYR A 28 16.71 -27.94 -16.21
CA TYR A 28 17.18 -27.41 -14.93
C TYR A 28 17.75 -25.99 -15.07
N ALA A 29 18.65 -25.77 -16.04
CA ALA A 29 19.21 -24.45 -16.31
C ALA A 29 18.12 -23.42 -16.69
N LYS A 30 17.11 -23.86 -17.45
CA LYS A 30 15.99 -23.00 -17.83
C LYS A 30 15.09 -22.69 -16.63
N TRP A 31 14.83 -23.67 -15.77
CA TRP A 31 14.08 -23.48 -14.53
C TRP A 31 14.76 -22.43 -13.63
N GLU A 32 16.06 -22.58 -13.39
CA GLU A 32 16.84 -21.66 -12.57
C GLU A 32 16.79 -20.24 -13.13
N SER A 33 17.07 -20.09 -14.43
CA SER A 33 17.03 -18.78 -15.10
C SER A 33 15.64 -18.13 -15.06
N ILE A 34 14.56 -18.92 -15.17
CA ILE A 34 13.19 -18.41 -15.04
C ILE A 34 12.94 -17.95 -13.60
N HIS A 35 13.34 -18.76 -12.61
CA HIS A 35 13.12 -18.46 -11.20
C HIS A 35 13.85 -17.18 -10.78
N GLU A 36 15.13 -17.05 -11.12
CA GLU A 36 15.93 -15.85 -10.85
C GLU A 36 15.32 -14.61 -11.52
N LYS A 37 14.90 -14.73 -12.79
CA LYS A 37 14.30 -13.61 -13.52
C LYS A 37 13.03 -13.10 -12.83
N TYR A 38 12.10 -14.01 -12.47
CA TYR A 38 10.86 -13.62 -11.81
C TYR A 38 11.10 -13.08 -10.40
N ALA A 39 12.05 -13.64 -9.65
CA ALA A 39 12.42 -13.12 -8.33
C ALA A 39 12.98 -11.69 -8.43
N ALA A 40 13.88 -11.43 -9.38
CA ALA A 40 14.43 -10.10 -9.61
C ALA A 40 13.36 -9.10 -10.08
N GLU A 41 12.48 -9.51 -10.98
CA GLU A 41 11.36 -8.69 -11.46
C GLU A 41 10.40 -8.32 -10.32
N GLN A 42 10.06 -9.27 -9.46
CA GLN A 42 9.21 -9.04 -8.29
C GLN A 42 9.83 -8.02 -7.33
N VAL A 43 11.12 -8.15 -7.00
CA VAL A 43 11.82 -7.18 -6.14
C VAL A 43 11.80 -5.78 -6.74
N ASN A 44 12.03 -5.66 -8.06
CA ASN A 44 12.00 -4.38 -8.74
C ASN A 44 10.60 -3.76 -8.72
N GLN A 45 9.55 -4.54 -8.96
CA GLN A 45 8.16 -4.07 -8.87
C GLN A 45 7.81 -3.60 -7.46
N VAL A 46 8.17 -4.36 -6.42
CA VAL A 46 7.96 -3.95 -5.02
C VAL A 46 8.65 -2.62 -4.73
N ARG A 47 9.90 -2.43 -5.19
CA ARG A 47 10.63 -1.16 -5.02
C ARG A 47 9.95 0.00 -5.74
N LEU A 48 9.49 -0.20 -6.98
CA LEU A 48 8.77 0.82 -7.74
C LEU A 48 7.47 1.24 -7.04
N VAL A 49 6.66 0.26 -6.63
CA VAL A 49 5.41 0.51 -5.89
C VAL A 49 5.69 1.21 -4.56
N SER A 50 6.69 0.76 -3.80
CA SER A 50 7.07 1.36 -2.52
C SER A 50 7.51 2.81 -2.67
N ASN A 51 8.34 3.12 -3.66
CA ASN A 51 8.81 4.47 -3.94
C ASN A 51 7.67 5.39 -4.37
N ALA A 52 6.79 4.92 -5.25
CA ALA A 52 5.62 5.69 -5.69
C ALA A 52 4.61 5.90 -4.55
N MET A 53 4.39 4.89 -3.68
CA MET A 53 3.59 5.03 -2.47
C MET A 53 4.17 6.05 -1.49
N HIS A 54 5.49 5.99 -1.27
CA HIS A 54 6.17 6.94 -0.41
C HIS A 54 6.03 8.38 -0.95
N ALA A 55 6.24 8.58 -2.25
CA ALA A 55 6.07 9.89 -2.90
C ALA A 55 4.62 10.39 -2.80
N LEU A 56 3.63 9.51 -3.01
CA LEU A 56 2.22 9.85 -2.85
C LEU A 56 1.93 10.30 -1.42
N LEU A 57 2.31 9.52 -0.41
CA LEU A 57 2.04 9.84 0.99
C LEU A 57 2.77 11.12 1.44
N LEU A 58 4.01 11.34 0.99
CA LEU A 58 4.74 12.58 1.27
C LEU A 58 4.07 13.80 0.63
N SER A 59 3.56 13.65 -0.59
CA SER A 59 2.79 14.69 -1.26
C SER A 59 1.50 15.01 -0.50
N GLN A 60 0.78 13.98 -0.03
CA GLN A 60 -0.40 14.18 0.80
C GLN A 60 -0.06 14.83 2.15
N GLU A 61 1.02 14.41 2.82
CA GLU A 61 1.47 15.03 4.07
C GLU A 61 1.77 16.52 3.87
N THR A 62 2.51 16.86 2.82
CA THR A 62 2.86 18.25 2.50
C THR A 62 1.61 19.07 2.24
N SER A 63 0.65 18.52 1.47
CA SER A 63 -0.65 19.13 1.23
C SER A 63 -1.38 19.38 2.55
N LEU A 64 -1.61 18.35 3.38
CA LEU A 64 -2.30 18.52 4.67
C LEU A 64 -1.62 19.55 5.57
N ASN A 65 -0.29 19.60 5.58
CA ASN A 65 0.46 20.57 6.38
C ASN A 65 0.21 22.01 5.91
N ILE A 66 0.35 22.28 4.61
CA ILE A 66 0.10 23.61 4.04
C ILE A 66 -1.34 24.04 4.30
N LEU A 67 -2.30 23.13 4.05
CA LEU A 67 -3.73 23.39 4.21
C LEU A 67 -4.12 23.67 5.65
N GLY A 68 -3.59 22.90 6.59
CA GLY A 68 -3.86 23.12 8.00
C GLY A 68 -3.40 24.50 8.46
N HIS A 69 -2.21 24.95 8.03
CA HIS A 69 -1.72 26.30 8.34
C HIS A 69 -2.54 27.40 7.66
N GLN A 70 -2.92 27.21 6.39
CA GLN A 70 -3.72 28.19 5.66
C GLN A 70 -5.12 28.32 6.27
N LEU A 71 -5.75 27.20 6.63
CA LEU A 71 -7.07 27.18 7.23
C LEU A 71 -7.09 27.84 8.62
N LEU A 72 -6.04 27.67 9.42
CA LEU A 72 -5.90 28.39 10.69
C LEU A 72 -5.80 29.92 10.50
N LYS A 73 -5.18 30.36 9.40
CA LYS A 73 -5.00 31.78 9.09
C LYS A 73 -6.25 32.43 8.51
N GLU A 74 -6.91 31.75 7.57
CA GLU A 74 -8.01 32.31 6.78
C GLU A 74 -9.39 31.94 7.35
N GLN A 75 -9.49 30.84 8.10
CA GLN A 75 -10.73 30.26 8.64
C GLN A 75 -11.83 30.02 7.59
N ASP A 76 -11.44 29.90 6.31
CA ASP A 76 -12.35 29.70 5.19
C ASP A 76 -12.44 28.23 4.78
N ALA A 77 -13.61 27.64 5.02
CA ALA A 77 -13.90 26.26 4.63
C ALA A 77 -13.98 26.06 3.11
N ALA A 78 -14.20 27.13 2.31
CA ALA A 78 -14.27 27.04 0.85
C ALA A 78 -12.96 26.55 0.23
N LEU A 79 -11.83 26.76 0.91
CA LEU A 79 -10.53 26.20 0.53
C LEU A 79 -10.59 24.67 0.40
N LEU A 80 -11.28 24.00 1.33
CA LEU A 80 -11.41 22.55 1.33
C LEU A 80 -12.20 22.02 0.13
N ASP A 81 -13.22 22.78 -0.31
CA ASP A 81 -14.01 22.44 -1.48
C ASP A 81 -13.22 22.61 -2.78
N ALA A 82 -12.47 23.71 -2.91
CA ALA A 82 -11.60 23.93 -4.06
C ALA A 82 -10.58 22.80 -4.24
N LEU A 83 -10.02 22.30 -3.14
CA LEU A 83 -9.02 21.24 -3.17
C LEU A 83 -9.61 19.86 -3.44
N LEU A 84 -10.82 19.61 -2.93
CA LEU A 84 -11.53 18.38 -3.26
C LEU A 84 -11.81 18.30 -4.76
N ALA A 85 -12.15 19.44 -5.40
CA ALA A 85 -12.34 19.50 -6.84
C ALA A 85 -11.05 19.23 -7.63
N LEU A 86 -9.89 19.58 -7.07
CA LEU A 86 -8.57 19.37 -7.71
C LEU A 86 -7.98 17.98 -7.45
N ASN A 87 -8.40 17.29 -6.39
CA ASN A 87 -7.82 16.01 -5.98
C ASN A 87 -8.88 14.89 -5.98
N PRO A 88 -9.10 14.20 -7.12
CA PRO A 88 -10.09 13.13 -7.21
C PRO A 88 -9.74 11.90 -6.36
N SER A 89 -8.51 11.80 -5.87
CA SER A 89 -8.06 10.72 -4.99
C SER A 89 -8.50 10.90 -3.54
N VAL A 90 -9.02 12.08 -3.17
CA VAL A 90 -9.52 12.37 -1.83
C VAL A 90 -11.05 12.33 -1.81
N VAL A 91 -11.59 11.71 -0.76
CA VAL A 91 -13.02 11.56 -0.51
C VAL A 91 -13.59 12.75 0.26
N ALA A 92 -12.82 13.26 1.21
CA ALA A 92 -13.23 14.32 2.12
C ALA A 92 -12.01 15.01 2.71
N TYR A 93 -12.16 16.29 3.04
CA TYR A 93 -11.23 17.04 3.88
C TYR A 93 -11.96 17.56 5.12
N GLY A 94 -11.24 17.64 6.23
CA GLY A 94 -11.72 18.26 7.45
C GLY A 94 -10.57 18.74 8.32
N PHE A 95 -10.92 19.60 9.26
CA PHE A 95 -10.02 20.10 10.29
C PHE A 95 -10.71 19.98 11.65
N THR A 96 -10.00 19.38 12.60
CA THR A 96 -10.51 19.17 13.95
C THR A 96 -9.70 19.92 14.98
N ASP A 97 -10.32 20.21 16.11
CA ASP A 97 -9.58 20.55 17.33
C ASP A 97 -8.79 19.32 17.84
N PRO A 98 -7.88 19.52 18.82
CA PRO A 98 -7.15 18.41 19.46
C PRO A 98 -8.04 17.43 20.23
N ASP A 99 -9.29 17.80 20.54
CA ASP A 99 -10.27 16.91 21.16
C ASP A 99 -11.00 16.01 20.15
N GLY A 100 -10.75 16.20 18.85
CA GLY A 100 -11.30 15.40 17.75
C GLY A 100 -12.65 15.88 17.23
N THR A 101 -13.10 17.08 17.60
CA THR A 101 -14.33 17.68 17.09
C THR A 101 -14.04 18.45 15.80
N TYR A 102 -14.87 18.24 14.77
CA TYR A 102 -14.73 18.94 13.50
C TYR A 102 -15.07 20.44 13.62
N LEU A 103 -14.09 21.28 13.33
CA LEU A 103 -14.26 22.73 13.24
C LEU A 103 -14.69 23.13 11.83
N HIS A 104 -14.01 22.56 10.83
CA HIS A 104 -14.26 22.77 9.41
C HIS A 104 -14.31 21.44 8.67
N VAL A 105 -15.19 21.36 7.67
CA VAL A 105 -15.28 20.27 6.70
C VAL A 105 -15.67 20.87 5.36
N ASN A 106 -15.34 20.18 4.28
CA ASN A 106 -15.80 20.59 2.96
C ASN A 106 -17.34 20.52 2.86
N SER A 107 -17.96 21.36 2.03
CA SER A 107 -19.42 21.63 2.00
C SER A 107 -20.32 20.42 1.74
N HIS A 108 -19.77 19.32 1.21
CA HIS A 108 -20.52 18.07 1.03
C HIS A 108 -20.83 17.34 2.35
N PHE A 109 -20.26 17.79 3.48
CA PHE A 109 -20.42 17.14 4.78
C PHE A 109 -21.09 18.05 5.81
N ASP A 110 -22.01 17.47 6.58
CA ASP A 110 -22.62 18.11 7.74
C ASP A 110 -21.79 17.80 8.99
N LYS A 111 -20.98 18.77 9.45
CA LYS A 111 -20.11 18.59 10.62
C LYS A 111 -20.85 18.19 11.90
N THR A 112 -22.12 18.56 12.03
CA THR A 112 -22.93 18.25 13.23
C THR A 112 -23.29 16.77 13.34
N LYS A 113 -23.23 16.05 12.22
CA LYS A 113 -23.49 14.61 12.12
C LYS A 113 -22.22 13.77 12.15
N LEU A 114 -21.05 14.40 12.12
CA LEU A 114 -19.79 13.68 12.18
C LEU A 114 -19.44 13.33 13.63
N PRO A 115 -19.09 12.07 13.91
CA PRO A 115 -18.68 11.68 15.25
C PRO A 115 -17.35 12.35 15.61
N ASN A 116 -17.18 12.65 16.88
CA ASN A 116 -15.88 13.06 17.41
C ASN A 116 -14.85 11.93 17.20
N LEU A 117 -13.67 12.29 16.68
CA LEU A 117 -12.66 11.32 16.26
C LEU A 117 -12.00 10.58 17.43
N ARG A 118 -12.01 11.13 18.65
CA ARG A 118 -11.53 10.49 19.88
C ARG A 118 -12.58 9.59 20.54
N GLN A 119 -13.85 9.73 20.17
CA GLN A 119 -14.95 8.94 20.73
C GLN A 119 -15.31 7.71 19.88
N SER A 120 -14.96 7.72 18.59
CA SER A 120 -15.23 6.59 17.71
C SER A 120 -14.16 5.49 17.87
N PRO A 121 -14.56 4.23 18.14
CA PRO A 121 -13.62 3.11 18.26
C PRO A 121 -12.78 2.90 17.00
N LEU A 122 -13.25 3.34 15.82
CA LEU A 122 -12.54 3.20 14.56
C LEU A 122 -11.37 4.19 14.43
N THR A 123 -11.51 5.38 14.99
CA THR A 123 -10.59 6.51 14.75
C THR A 123 -9.76 6.89 15.97
N GLN A 124 -10.24 6.63 17.19
CA GLN A 124 -9.64 7.05 18.46
C GLN A 124 -8.14 6.78 18.51
N ASP A 125 -7.75 5.51 18.42
CA ASP A 125 -6.33 5.09 18.49
C ASP A 125 -5.44 5.80 17.45
N SER A 126 -5.89 5.90 16.20
CA SER A 126 -5.11 6.60 15.17
C SER A 126 -5.07 8.11 15.38
N PHE A 127 -6.13 8.70 15.93
CA PHE A 127 -6.23 10.13 16.17
C PHE A 127 -5.35 10.55 17.36
N ASP A 128 -5.44 9.83 18.47
CA ASP A 128 -4.58 10.04 19.64
C ASP A 128 -3.10 9.88 19.27
N TYR A 129 -2.77 8.87 18.47
CA TYR A 129 -1.41 8.72 17.95
C TYR A 129 -1.00 9.91 17.08
N THR A 130 -1.87 10.43 16.22
CA THR A 130 -1.57 11.58 15.36
C THR A 130 -1.13 12.80 16.17
N LEU A 131 -1.77 13.08 17.31
CA LEU A 131 -1.41 14.21 18.18
C LEU A 131 0.01 14.12 18.76
N THR A 132 0.58 12.91 18.81
CA THR A 132 1.95 12.67 19.30
C THR A 132 3.02 12.70 18.21
N GLN A 133 2.61 12.81 16.94
CA GLN A 133 3.52 12.69 15.80
C GLN A 133 3.61 14.00 15.02
N ASP A 134 4.83 14.40 14.71
CA ASP A 134 5.12 15.44 13.71
C ASP A 134 5.13 14.86 12.28
N LYS A 135 4.59 13.67 12.05
CA LYS A 135 4.45 13.10 10.71
C LYS A 135 2.99 12.80 10.42
N MET A 136 2.65 12.71 9.15
CA MET A 136 1.32 12.24 8.77
C MET A 136 1.10 10.81 9.26
N VAL A 137 -0.05 10.55 9.86
CA VAL A 137 -0.47 9.25 10.37
C VAL A 137 -1.61 8.71 9.52
N LEU A 138 -1.52 7.41 9.18
CA LEU A 138 -2.59 6.68 8.53
C LEU A 138 -3.51 6.06 9.58
N GLY A 139 -4.81 6.29 9.44
CA GLY A 139 -5.88 5.57 10.14
C GLY A 139 -6.17 4.21 9.50
N ARG A 140 -7.08 3.44 10.10
CA ARG A 140 -7.57 2.20 9.47
C ARG A 140 -8.44 2.52 8.27
N THR A 141 -8.34 1.73 7.20
CA THR A 141 -9.31 1.78 6.10
C THR A 141 -10.71 1.45 6.60
N TYR A 142 -11.66 2.36 6.37
CA TYR A 142 -13.07 2.13 6.68
C TYR A 142 -13.98 2.80 5.65
N PHE A 143 -15.27 2.47 5.71
CA PHE A 143 -16.28 3.10 4.85
C PHE A 143 -16.65 4.49 5.35
N ILE A 144 -16.28 5.54 4.62
CA ILE A 144 -16.54 6.93 4.97
C ILE A 144 -17.95 7.29 4.48
N SER A 145 -18.93 7.14 5.37
CA SER A 145 -20.36 7.28 5.04
C SER A 145 -20.71 8.59 4.33
N GLY A 146 -20.20 9.73 4.81
CA GLY A 146 -20.50 11.03 4.18
C GLY A 146 -19.94 11.20 2.77
N GLY A 147 -18.94 10.39 2.37
CA GLY A 147 -18.38 10.38 1.02
C GLY A 147 -18.79 9.17 0.19
N GLY A 148 -19.57 8.24 0.76
CA GLY A 148 -20.07 7.03 0.10
C GLY A 148 -18.99 6.07 -0.40
N ARG A 149 -17.75 6.16 0.11
CA ARG A 149 -16.60 5.41 -0.40
C ARG A 149 -15.73 4.87 0.73
N TRP A 150 -15.02 3.79 0.42
CA TRP A 150 -13.95 3.29 1.29
C TRP A 150 -12.74 4.22 1.17
N GLY A 151 -12.12 4.53 2.30
CA GLY A 151 -10.94 5.35 2.29
C GLY A 151 -9.98 5.07 3.43
N ILE A 152 -8.72 5.39 3.18
CA ILE A 152 -7.65 5.42 4.17
C ILE A 152 -7.63 6.82 4.77
N PRO A 153 -7.97 6.98 6.05
CA PRO A 153 -7.83 8.27 6.72
C PRO A 153 -6.35 8.63 6.80
N ILE A 154 -6.01 9.85 6.43
CA ILE A 154 -4.69 10.45 6.62
C ILE A 154 -4.83 11.69 7.48
N ARG A 155 -3.92 11.86 8.44
CA ARG A 155 -4.01 12.94 9.41
C ARG A 155 -2.66 13.55 9.70
N LYS A 156 -2.62 14.87 9.83
CA LYS A 156 -1.42 15.63 10.18
C LYS A 156 -1.79 16.64 11.26
N THR A 157 -1.09 16.57 12.39
CA THR A 157 -1.20 17.58 13.44
C THR A 157 -0.54 18.87 12.97
N ILE A 158 -1.19 19.99 13.25
CA ILE A 158 -0.66 21.32 13.01
C ILE A 158 -0.21 21.89 14.35
N PHE A 159 1.07 22.22 14.46
CA PHE A 159 1.68 22.67 15.71
C PHE A 159 1.98 24.17 15.68
N ASN A 160 1.92 24.82 16.85
CA ASN A 160 2.36 26.21 16.99
C ASN A 160 3.86 26.30 17.32
N GLY A 161 4.74 26.17 16.32
CA GLY A 161 6.18 26.42 16.47
C GLY A 161 6.88 25.66 17.63
N GLY A 162 6.31 24.55 18.09
CA GLY A 162 6.69 23.75 19.27
C GLY A 162 5.79 22.51 19.42
N ASP A 163 5.68 21.92 20.62
CA ASP A 163 4.94 20.65 20.86
C ASP A 163 3.42 20.81 21.13
N ASN A 164 2.85 22.01 21.00
CA ASN A 164 1.43 22.23 21.30
C ASN A 164 0.55 22.08 20.03
N PRO A 165 -0.34 21.07 19.97
CA PRO A 165 -1.21 20.86 18.82
C PRO A 165 -2.30 21.95 18.75
N LEU A 166 -2.36 22.67 17.63
CA LEU A 166 -3.43 23.63 17.32
C LEU A 166 -4.68 22.96 16.77
N GLY A 167 -4.51 21.80 16.15
CA GLY A 167 -5.58 21.01 15.54
C GLY A 167 -5.01 19.94 14.62
N VAL A 168 -5.90 19.18 14.00
CA VAL A 168 -5.53 18.09 13.10
C VAL A 168 -6.22 18.27 11.76
N MET A 169 -5.42 18.38 10.71
CA MET A 169 -5.90 18.30 9.34
C MET A 169 -6.14 16.82 9.00
N THR A 170 -7.33 16.48 8.53
CA THR A 170 -7.74 15.11 8.19
C THR A 170 -8.25 15.04 6.76
N ALA A 171 -7.92 13.96 6.06
CA ALA A 171 -8.51 13.63 4.77
C ALA A 171 -8.75 12.13 4.64
N GLY A 172 -9.63 11.73 3.72
CA GLY A 172 -9.82 10.32 3.37
C GLY A 172 -9.30 10.04 1.97
N LEU A 173 -8.24 9.26 1.82
CA LEU A 173 -7.78 8.80 0.49
C LEU A 173 -8.67 7.68 -0.01
N SER A 174 -9.29 7.83 -1.18
CA SER A 174 -10.11 6.77 -1.78
C SER A 174 -9.22 5.61 -2.18
N ILE A 175 -9.58 4.39 -1.74
CA ILE A 175 -8.86 3.18 -2.17
C ILE A 175 -9.11 2.87 -3.66
N GLU A 176 -10.23 3.32 -4.21
CA GLU A 176 -10.58 3.16 -5.63
C GLU A 176 -9.94 4.24 -6.53
N GLY A 177 -9.50 5.37 -5.97
CA GLY A 177 -8.92 6.48 -6.73
C GLY A 177 -7.40 6.59 -6.58
N ALA A 178 -6.92 6.73 -5.34
CA ALA A 178 -5.52 7.05 -5.03
C ALA A 178 -4.53 5.97 -5.49
N PHE A 179 -5.00 4.74 -5.68
CA PHE A 179 -4.17 3.59 -5.98
C PHE A 179 -4.30 3.09 -7.42
N LYS A 180 -5.08 3.76 -8.28
CA LYS A 180 -5.18 3.43 -9.71
C LYS A 180 -3.83 3.46 -10.43
N LEU A 181 -2.94 4.36 -10.00
CA LEU A 181 -1.56 4.42 -10.48
C LEU A 181 -0.89 3.03 -10.40
N PHE A 182 -1.12 2.28 -9.31
CA PHE A 182 -0.48 0.98 -9.09
C PHE A 182 -1.14 -0.14 -9.89
N THR A 183 -2.47 -0.14 -10.03
CA THR A 183 -3.20 -1.24 -10.69
C THR A 183 -3.32 -1.08 -12.19
N GLU A 184 -3.46 0.16 -12.69
CA GLU A 184 -3.75 0.43 -14.10
C GLU A 184 -2.51 0.94 -14.86
N GLU A 185 -1.65 1.75 -14.23
CA GLU A 185 -0.54 2.43 -14.94
C GLU A 185 0.82 1.71 -14.78
N LEU A 186 1.12 1.16 -13.61
CA LEU A 186 2.39 0.46 -13.36
C LEU A 186 2.46 -0.96 -13.96
N SER A 187 1.39 -1.44 -14.62
CA SER A 187 1.29 -2.75 -15.29
C SER A 187 1.97 -3.87 -14.50
N LEU A 188 1.43 -4.16 -13.32
CA LEU A 188 1.99 -5.18 -12.42
C LEU A 188 1.98 -6.59 -13.03
N GLY A 189 1.28 -6.83 -14.14
CA GLY A 189 1.10 -8.14 -14.74
C GLY A 189 -0.12 -8.89 -14.18
N ALA A 190 -0.70 -9.78 -14.97
CA ALA A 190 -2.00 -10.41 -14.68
C ALA A 190 -2.03 -11.35 -13.44
N HIS A 191 -0.86 -11.61 -12.84
CA HIS A 191 -0.72 -12.56 -11.73
C HIS A 191 -0.09 -11.95 -10.48
N ASN A 192 0.07 -10.62 -10.45
CA ASN A 192 0.69 -9.94 -9.32
C ASN A 192 -0.37 -9.17 -8.52
N ASP A 193 -0.35 -9.41 -7.21
CA ASP A 193 -1.16 -8.68 -6.24
C ASP A 193 -0.28 -7.80 -5.36
N VAL A 194 -0.75 -6.59 -5.08
CA VAL A 194 -0.12 -5.63 -4.19
C VAL A 194 -1.01 -5.43 -2.99
N MET A 195 -0.44 -5.66 -1.81
CA MET A 195 -1.07 -5.39 -0.53
C MET A 195 -0.28 -4.32 0.20
N PHE A 196 -0.98 -3.27 0.65
CA PHE A 196 -0.41 -2.28 1.54
C PHE A 196 -0.87 -2.58 2.96
N VAL A 197 0.09 -2.82 3.85
CA VAL A 197 -0.15 -3.14 5.26
C VAL A 197 0.47 -2.05 6.13
N ARG A 198 -0.28 -1.59 7.13
CA ARG A 198 0.21 -0.61 8.08
C ARG A 198 1.07 -1.29 9.13
N ASP A 199 2.36 -0.96 9.12
CA ASP A 199 3.39 -1.57 9.97
C ASP A 199 3.03 -1.60 11.47
N ARG A 200 2.53 -0.48 11.99
CA ARG A 200 2.25 -0.30 13.43
C ARG A 200 1.35 -1.38 14.05
N ASP A 201 0.36 -1.85 13.30
CA ASP A 201 -0.69 -2.73 13.84
C ASP A 201 -1.17 -3.83 12.88
N GLY A 202 -0.53 -3.98 11.72
CA GLY A 202 -0.80 -5.08 10.78
C GLY A 202 -2.12 -4.97 10.03
N PHE A 203 -2.83 -3.83 10.11
CA PHE A 203 -4.06 -3.64 9.35
C PHE A 203 -3.75 -3.42 7.87
N VAL A 204 -4.44 -4.18 7.02
CA VAL A 204 -4.44 -3.93 5.57
C VAL A 204 -5.07 -2.57 5.31
N GLN A 205 -4.42 -1.77 4.47
CA GLN A 205 -4.89 -0.46 4.04
C GLN A 205 -5.44 -0.50 2.63
N TYR A 206 -4.81 -1.30 1.76
CA TYR A 206 -5.18 -1.45 0.36
C TYR A 206 -4.81 -2.84 -0.17
N HIS A 207 -5.60 -3.32 -1.13
CA HIS A 207 -5.35 -4.54 -1.89
C HIS A 207 -5.67 -4.32 -3.37
N SER A 208 -4.77 -4.66 -4.30
CA SER A 208 -4.96 -4.43 -5.74
C SER A 208 -6.16 -5.17 -6.32
N SER A 209 -6.43 -6.39 -5.86
CA SER A 209 -7.61 -7.17 -6.24
C SER A 209 -8.83 -6.87 -5.35
N ALA A 210 -8.93 -5.67 -4.78
CA ALA A 210 -10.06 -5.25 -3.93
C ALA A 210 -11.43 -5.22 -4.62
N GLN A 211 -11.51 -5.39 -5.95
CA GLN A 211 -12.78 -5.57 -6.66
C GLN A 211 -13.36 -6.98 -6.45
N THR A 212 -12.52 -7.98 -6.23
CA THR A 212 -12.91 -9.38 -5.99
C THR A 212 -12.70 -9.80 -4.53
N THR A 213 -11.85 -9.08 -3.78
CA THR A 213 -11.56 -9.35 -2.37
C THR A 213 -12.64 -8.75 -1.47
N SER A 214 -13.13 -9.54 -0.51
CA SER A 214 -14.06 -9.05 0.51
C SER A 214 -13.47 -7.86 1.28
N LYS A 215 -14.24 -6.79 1.42
CA LYS A 215 -13.86 -5.61 2.22
C LYS A 215 -13.66 -5.93 3.72
N ALA A 216 -14.03 -7.14 4.16
CA ALA A 216 -13.72 -7.67 5.49
C ALA A 216 -12.20 -7.74 5.77
N VAL A 217 -11.35 -7.77 4.73
CA VAL A 217 -9.88 -7.75 4.89
C VAL A 217 -9.37 -6.51 5.65
N TYR A 218 -10.13 -5.40 5.63
CA TYR A 218 -9.79 -4.17 6.32
C TYR A 218 -10.24 -4.14 7.79
N ALA A 219 -11.07 -5.09 8.22
CA ALA A 219 -11.72 -5.07 9.53
C ALA A 219 -10.80 -5.54 10.67
N SER A 220 -9.79 -6.36 10.35
CA SER A 220 -8.92 -7.00 11.33
C SER A 220 -7.46 -6.95 10.89
N PRO A 221 -6.51 -6.93 11.84
CA PRO A 221 -5.10 -7.00 11.51
C PRO A 221 -4.74 -8.39 10.96
N LEU A 222 -3.72 -8.44 10.11
CA LEU A 222 -3.15 -9.71 9.67
C LEU A 222 -2.57 -10.47 10.87
N PRO A 223 -2.64 -11.81 10.88
CA PRO A 223 -2.00 -12.61 11.93
C PRO A 223 -0.50 -12.28 12.03
N ARG A 224 0.01 -12.12 13.26
CA ARG A 224 1.44 -11.84 13.47
C ARG A 224 2.34 -12.89 12.82
N THR A 225 1.96 -14.16 12.92
CA THR A 225 2.67 -15.27 12.25
C THR A 225 2.81 -15.10 10.74
N PHE A 226 1.80 -14.50 10.09
CA PHE A 226 1.86 -14.20 8.66
C PHE A 226 2.84 -13.05 8.37
N LEU A 227 2.79 -11.98 9.17
CA LEU A 227 3.69 -10.83 9.03
C LEU A 227 5.15 -11.21 9.31
N ASP A 228 5.39 -11.99 10.36
CA ASP A 228 6.72 -12.46 10.74
C ASP A 228 7.31 -13.35 9.63
N GLY A 229 6.50 -14.24 9.05
CA GLY A 229 6.90 -15.07 7.92
C GLY A 229 7.24 -14.26 6.66
N LEU A 230 6.47 -13.22 6.34
CA LEU A 230 6.77 -12.31 5.24
C LEU A 230 8.09 -11.55 5.47
N MET A 231 8.31 -11.04 6.68
CA MET A 231 9.53 -10.31 7.03
C MET A 231 10.76 -11.22 6.98
N GLU A 232 10.64 -12.47 7.39
CA GLU A 232 11.71 -13.47 7.29
C GLU A 232 12.05 -13.77 5.82
N GLN A 233 11.05 -13.95 4.96
CA GLN A 233 11.25 -14.16 3.52
C GLN A 233 11.89 -12.95 2.82
N MET A 234 11.47 -11.72 3.15
CA MET A 234 12.09 -10.50 2.62
C MET A 234 13.53 -10.30 3.12
N ASN A 235 13.80 -10.64 4.38
CA ASN A 235 15.16 -10.59 4.92
C ASN A 235 16.06 -11.69 4.34
N TRP A 236 15.50 -12.85 4.00
CA TRP A 236 16.21 -13.91 3.31
C TRP A 236 16.54 -13.53 1.87
N SER A 237 15.59 -12.95 1.12
CA SER A 237 15.83 -12.51 -0.27
C SER A 237 16.85 -11.38 -0.36
N ASN A 238 16.88 -10.47 0.63
CA ASN A 238 17.89 -9.41 0.69
C ASN A 238 19.29 -9.93 1.05
N ARG A 239 19.40 -11.09 1.71
CA ARG A 239 20.67 -11.77 2.00
C ARG A 239 21.13 -12.69 0.86
N SER A 240 20.21 -13.34 0.16
CA SER A 240 20.53 -14.21 -0.98
C SER A 240 20.85 -13.45 -2.27
N GLY A 241 20.48 -12.17 -2.37
CA GLY A 241 20.95 -11.24 -3.42
C GLY A 241 22.43 -10.85 -3.33
N HIS A 242 23.17 -11.38 -2.35
CA HIS A 242 24.62 -11.28 -2.23
C HIS A 242 25.29 -12.65 -2.45
N PHE A 243 25.10 -13.24 -3.62
CA PHE A 243 26.01 -14.27 -4.12
C PHE A 243 26.37 -13.96 -5.58
N ASN A 244 27.57 -13.39 -5.72
CA ASN A 244 28.38 -13.12 -6.91
C ASN A 244 27.82 -12.20 -8.01
#